data_AF-A0A9D5ZP35-F1
#
_entry.id   AF-A0A9D5ZP35-F1
#
_cell.length_a   1.000
_cell.length_b   1.000
_cell.length_c   1.000
_cell.angle_alpha   90.00
_cell.angle_beta   90.00
_cell.angle_gamma   90.00
#
_symmetry.space_group_name_H-M   'P 1'
#
loop_
_entity.id
_entity.type
_entity.pdbx_description
1 polymer ?
#
loop_
_entity_poly.entity_id
_entity_poly.type
_entity_poly.pdbx_seq_one_letter_code
_entity_poly.pdbx_strand_id
1 'polypeptide(L)'
;MAILQKIRQMIIDREYYISTHAEEEMLDDELERSDVEHAILKGWIEKKMTKDIRGTRYRIEGPAFDGRLIHVICRFKEDINLIIITIYAIR
;
A
#
# COMPACT_ATOMS: atom_id res chain seq x y z
N MET A 1 10.78 1.63 -15.83
CA MET A 1 9.56 2.11 -15.17
C MET A 1 9.88 2.43 -13.71
N ALA A 2 9.51 3.60 -13.19
CA ALA A 2 9.75 3.92 -11.78
C ALA A 2 8.96 2.96 -10.87
N ILE A 3 9.51 2.55 -9.72
CA ILE A 3 8.88 1.55 -8.83
C ILE A 3 7.44 1.92 -8.47
N LEU A 4 7.18 3.19 -8.16
CA LEU A 4 5.82 3.68 -7.85
C LEU A 4 4.85 3.47 -9.02
N GLN A 5 5.29 3.65 -10.26
CA GLN A 5 4.43 3.37 -11.42
C GLN A 5 4.15 1.88 -11.57
N LYS A 6 5.13 1.00 -11.28
CA LYS A 6 4.86 -0.43 -11.24
C LYS A 6 3.82 -0.77 -10.16
N ILE A 7 3.94 -0.21 -8.96
CA ILE A 7 2.97 -0.41 -7.88
C ILE A 7 1.58 0.07 -8.30
N ARG A 8 1.47 1.27 -8.86
CA ARG A 8 0.19 1.82 -9.35
C ARG A 8 -0.44 0.96 -10.44
N GLN A 9 0.37 0.43 -11.36
CA GLN A 9 -0.10 -0.47 -12.41
C GLN A 9 -0.73 -1.74 -11.80
N MET A 10 -0.10 -2.34 -10.79
CA MET A 10 -0.64 -3.52 -10.09
C MET A 10 -1.98 -3.21 -9.39
N ILE A 11 -2.16 -1.99 -8.87
CA ILE A 11 -3.45 -1.56 -8.30
C ILE A 11 -4.51 -1.44 -9.41
N ILE A 12 -4.18 -0.80 -10.53
CA ILE A 12 -5.08 -0.62 -11.67
C ILE A 12 -5.52 -1.98 -12.24
N ASP A 13 -4.57 -2.91 -12.38
CA ASP A 13 -4.80 -4.25 -12.93
C ASP A 13 -5.41 -5.22 -11.90
N ARG A 14 -5.62 -4.76 -10.66
CA ARG A 14 -6.09 -5.57 -9.51
C ARG A 14 -5.20 -6.78 -9.20
N GLU A 15 -3.92 -6.69 -9.53
CA GLU A 15 -2.88 -7.69 -9.25
C GLU A 15 -2.25 -7.48 -7.86
N TYR A 16 -3.12 -7.38 -6.85
CA TYR A 16 -2.69 -7.19 -5.46
C TYR A 16 -3.57 -7.96 -4.47
N TYR A 17 -2.99 -8.25 -3.31
CA TYR A 17 -3.66 -8.89 -2.19
C TYR A 17 -3.49 -8.04 -0.93
N ILE A 18 -4.57 -7.87 -0.17
CA ILE A 18 -4.56 -7.25 1.16
C ILE A 18 -4.45 -8.37 2.18
N SER A 19 -3.42 -8.33 3.03
CA SER A 19 -3.26 -9.33 4.09
C SER A 19 -4.33 -9.20 5.16
N THR A 20 -4.64 -10.28 5.88
CA THR A 20 -5.60 -10.25 7.00
C THR A 20 -5.26 -9.17 8.03
N HIS A 21 -3.98 -9.01 8.38
CA HIS A 21 -3.54 -7.95 9.29
C HIS A 21 -3.85 -6.55 8.74
N ALA A 22 -3.67 -6.35 7.43
CA ALA A 22 -4.04 -5.09 6.79
C ALA A 22 -5.56 -4.83 6.82
N GLU A 23 -6.39 -5.88 6.66
CA GLU A 23 -7.84 -5.75 6.76
C GLU A 23 -8.28 -5.40 8.19
N GLU A 24 -7.65 -5.97 9.22
CA GLU A 24 -7.91 -5.63 10.63
C GLU A 24 -7.59 -4.15 10.92
N GLU A 25 -6.42 -3.66 10.52
CA GLU A 25 -6.03 -2.26 10.73
C GLU A 25 -6.93 -1.28 9.94
N MET A 26 -7.36 -1.68 8.73
CA MET A 26 -8.33 -0.89 7.96
C MET A 26 -9.66 -0.74 8.71
N LEU A 27 -10.15 -1.80 9.35
CA LEU A 27 -11.38 -1.74 10.15
C LEU A 27 -11.21 -0.81 11.36
N ASP A 28 -10.07 -0.89 12.05
CA ASP A 28 -9.77 -0.07 13.23
C ASP A 28 -9.65 1.43 12.89
N ASP A 29 -9.19 1.77 11.69
CA ASP A 29 -9.05 3.15 11.22
C ASP A 29 -10.21 3.64 10.33
N GLU A 30 -11.29 2.87 10.20
CA GLU A 30 -12.45 3.19 9.34
C GLU A 30 -12.03 3.49 7.89
N LEU A 31 -11.21 2.60 7.31
CA LEU A 31 -10.70 2.69 5.95
C LEU A 31 -11.32 1.61 5.07
N GLU A 32 -11.71 2.00 3.86
CA GLU A 32 -12.13 1.06 2.83
C GLU A 32 -10.99 0.72 1.87
N ARG A 33 -11.16 -0.36 1.10
CA ARG A 33 -10.22 -0.73 0.04
C ARG A 33 -9.99 0.43 -0.95
N SER A 34 -11.06 1.17 -1.25
CA SER A 34 -11.04 2.34 -2.13
C SER A 34 -10.07 3.41 -1.62
N ASP A 35 -10.01 3.66 -0.32
CA ASP A 35 -9.06 4.60 0.30
C ASP A 35 -7.62 4.18 0.08
N VAL A 36 -7.33 2.88 0.27
CA VAL A 36 -6.00 2.31 0.06
C VAL A 36 -5.56 2.46 -1.39
N GLU A 37 -6.43 2.14 -2.34
CA GLU A 37 -6.17 2.31 -3.77
C GLU A 37 -5.94 3.80 -4.11
N HIS A 38 -6.77 4.70 -3.59
CA HIS A 38 -6.66 6.14 -3.81
C HIS A 38 -5.32 6.68 -3.30
N ALA A 39 -4.93 6.29 -2.09
CA ALA A 39 -3.67 6.69 -1.47
C ALA A 39 -2.48 6.22 -2.30
N ILE A 40 -2.48 5.00 -2.84
CA ILE A 40 -1.40 4.51 -3.71
C ILE A 40 -1.36 5.27 -5.06
N LEU A 41 -2.53 5.51 -5.66
CA LEU A 41 -2.63 6.17 -6.96
C LEU A 41 -2.24 7.65 -6.91
N LYS A 42 -2.49 8.34 -5.79
CA LYS A 42 -2.20 9.77 -5.61
C LYS A 42 -0.97 10.07 -4.77
N GLY A 43 -0.50 9.10 -3.99
CA GLY A 43 0.61 9.24 -3.06
C GLY A 43 2.00 9.12 -3.66
N TRP A 44 3.01 9.08 -2.79
CA TRP A 44 4.42 8.89 -3.14
C TRP A 44 5.09 7.87 -2.22
N ILE A 45 6.22 7.30 -2.66
CA ILE A 45 7.03 6.42 -1.80
C ILE A 45 7.77 7.31 -0.80
N GLU A 46 7.31 7.31 0.44
CA GLU A 46 7.96 8.04 1.53
C GLU A 46 9.20 7.27 2.03
N LYS A 47 9.18 5.94 2.04
CA LYS A 47 10.33 5.13 2.51
C LYS A 47 10.48 3.80 1.80
N LYS A 48 11.75 3.44 1.54
CA LYS A 48 12.18 2.12 1.02
C LYS A 48 12.93 1.37 2.12
N MET A 49 12.45 0.18 2.48
CA MET A 49 13.05 -0.66 3.55
C MET A 49 13.63 -1.94 2.93
N THR A 50 14.97 -2.06 2.90
CA THR A 50 15.67 -3.14 2.18
C THR A 50 16.25 -4.24 3.06
N LYS A 51 16.22 -4.07 4.39
CA LYS A 51 16.88 -5.00 5.35
C LYS A 51 16.02 -6.18 5.78
N ASP A 52 14.93 -6.46 5.07
CA ASP A 52 14.03 -7.57 5.42
C ASP A 52 14.33 -8.80 4.57
N ILE A 53 14.48 -9.97 5.21
CA ILE A 53 14.76 -11.25 4.54
C ILE A 53 13.67 -11.64 3.54
N ARG A 54 12.45 -11.12 3.71
CA ARG A 54 11.31 -11.39 2.85
C ARG A 54 11.23 -10.42 1.65
N GLY A 55 12.22 -9.56 1.48
CA GLY A 55 12.33 -8.63 0.35
C GLY A 55 12.05 -7.17 0.71
N THR A 56 12.26 -6.28 -0.28
CA THR A 56 12.10 -4.83 -0.08
C THR A 56 10.64 -4.46 0.17
N ARG A 57 10.39 -3.69 1.24
CA ARG A 57 9.11 -3.02 1.48
C ARG A 57 9.16 -1.56 1.05
N TYR A 58 8.00 -1.07 0.65
CA TYR A 58 7.77 0.33 0.31
C TYR A 58 6.66 0.85 1.21
N ARG A 59 6.90 1.98 1.87
CA ARG A 59 5.87 2.75 2.56
C ARG A 59 5.46 3.89 1.62
N ILE A 60 4.18 3.89 1.28
CA ILE A 60 3.55 4.91 0.46
C ILE A 60 2.71 5.78 1.36
N GLU A 61 2.88 7.08 1.26
CA GLU A 61 2.00 8.06 1.90
C GLU A 61 1.08 8.65 0.84
N GLY A 62 -0.22 8.69 1.12
CA GLY A 62 -1.19 9.29 0.23
C GLY A 62 -2.53 9.54 0.93
N PRO A 63 -3.42 10.33 0.30
CA PRO A 63 -4.72 10.64 0.87
C PRO A 63 -5.71 9.49 0.70
N ALA A 64 -6.50 9.21 1.74
CA ALA A 64 -7.79 8.53 1.64
C ALA A 64 -8.82 9.44 0.93
N PHE A 65 -10.02 8.92 0.64
CA PHE A 65 -11.07 9.70 -0.03
C PHE A 65 -11.60 10.87 0.80
N ASP A 66 -11.56 10.75 2.13
CA ASP A 66 -11.92 11.84 3.05
C ASP A 66 -10.78 12.83 3.32
N GLY A 67 -9.62 12.64 2.67
CA GLY A 67 -8.46 13.51 2.78
C GLY A 67 -7.51 13.20 3.95
N ARG A 68 -7.84 12.23 4.83
CA ARG A 68 -6.88 11.74 5.84
C ARG A 68 -5.65 11.17 5.14
N LEU A 69 -4.45 11.50 5.60
CA LEU A 69 -3.24 10.85 5.10
C LEU A 69 -3.12 9.47 5.71
N ILE A 70 -2.82 8.47 4.88
CA ILE A 70 -2.59 7.11 5.33
C ILE A 70 -1.23 6.61 4.83
N HIS A 71 -0.64 5.72 5.62
CA HIS A 71 0.51 4.95 5.19
C HIS A 71 0.08 3.57 4.72
N VAL A 72 0.51 3.21 3.51
CA VAL A 72 0.34 1.86 2.96
C VAL A 72 1.70 1.21 2.84
N ILE A 73 1.88 0.06 3.48
CA ILE A 73 3.13 -0.71 3.41
C ILE A 73 2.91 -1.91 2.51
N CYS A 74 3.67 -1.98 1.41
CA CYS A 74 3.56 -3.06 0.45
C CYS A 74 4.91 -3.64 0.03
N ARG A 75 4.90 -4.84 -0.55
CA ARG A 75 6.06 -5.45 -1.22
C ARG A 75 5.64 -6.29 -2.42
N PHE A 76 6.57 -6.51 -3.33
CA PHE A 76 6.40 -7.51 -4.38
C PHE A 76 6.63 -8.91 -3.82
N LYS A 77 5.74 -9.85 -4.14
CA LYS A 77 6.00 -11.29 -4.02
C LYS A 77 6.63 -11.78 -5.31
N GLU A 78 7.24 -12.97 -5.29
CA GLU A 78 7.78 -13.58 -6.51
C GLU A 78 6.72 -13.64 -7.63
N ASP A 79 7.22 -13.25 -8.80
CA ASP A 79 6.64 -13.12 -10.14
C ASP A 79 5.51 -12.13 -10.44
N ILE A 80 4.45 -11.93 -9.67
CA ILE A 80 3.35 -11.07 -10.21
C ILE A 80 2.59 -10.22 -9.18
N ASN A 81 2.45 -10.66 -7.93
CA ASN A 81 1.48 -10.00 -7.03
C ASN A 81 2.12 -8.98 -6.09
N LEU A 82 1.46 -7.82 -5.96
CA LEU A 82 1.72 -6.86 -4.89
C LEU A 82 1.00 -7.31 -3.61
N ILE A 83 1.72 -7.40 -2.50
CA ILE A 83 1.11 -7.66 -1.19
C ILE A 83 1.05 -6.34 -0.42
N ILE A 84 -0.14 -5.96 0.02
CA ILE A 84 -0.38 -4.91 1.01
C ILE A 84 -0.31 -5.56 2.39
N ILE A 85 0.70 -5.16 3.16
CA ILE A 85 1.09 -5.79 4.44
C ILE A 85 0.35 -5.16 5.62
N THR A 86 0.23 -3.83 5.64
CA THR A 86 -0.49 -3.07 6.68
C THR A 86 -0.83 -1.69 6.12
N ILE A 87 -1.91 -1.10 6.63
CA ILE A 87 -2.37 0.26 6.35
C ILE A 87 -2.70 0.90 7.69
N TYR A 88 -2.39 2.19 7.86
CA TYR A 88 -2.86 2.95 9.01
C TYR A 88 -2.96 4.44 8.67
N ALA A 89 -3.90 5.13 9.31
CA ALA A 89 -4.01 6.57 9.25
C ALA A 89 -2.83 7.26 9.98
N ILE A 90 -2.33 8.33 9.38
CA ILE A 90 -1.32 9.19 10.01
C ILE A 90 -2.07 10.09 10.99
N ARG A 91 -1.73 9.98 12.28
CA ARG A 91 -2.25 10.81 13.36
C ARG A 91 -1.19 11.78 13.84
#